data_AF-A0A963KTP7-F1
#
_entry.id   AF-A0A963KTP7-F1
#
_cell.length_a   1.000
_cell.length_b   1.000
_cell.length_c   1.000
_cell.angle_alpha   90.00
_cell.angle_beta   90.00
_cell.angle_gamma   90.00
#
_symmetry.space_group_name_H-M   'P 1'
#
loop_
_entity.id
_entity.type
_entity.pdbx_description
1 polymer ?
#
loop_
_entity_poly.entity_id
_entity_poly.type
_entity_poly.pdbx_seq_one_letter_code
_entity_poly.pdbx_strand_id
1 'polypeptide(L)'
;MSDATSDEPARAVLFVCDSCRFTKADREAADGRRGGEMLACHLEALAADDPLIEVRRHTCLMGCDHHCNVALAARGRFTYVMGSFEPDAGAAEA
;
A
#
# COMPACT_ATOMS: atom_id res chain seq x y z
N MET A 1 34.91 -11.69 -4.69
CA MET A 1 33.60 -11.00 -4.65
C MET A 1 32.76 -11.68 -3.59
N SER A 2 32.76 -11.13 -2.38
CA SER A 2 31.86 -11.56 -1.30
C SER A 2 30.55 -10.82 -1.52
N ASP A 3 29.64 -11.41 -2.30
CA ASP A 3 28.34 -10.80 -2.54
C ASP A 3 27.46 -11.12 -1.33
N ALA A 4 27.46 -10.18 -0.39
CA ALA A 4 26.82 -10.27 0.91
C ALA A 4 25.29 -10.26 0.76
N THR A 5 24.71 -11.43 0.51
CA THR A 5 23.42 -11.78 1.11
C THR A 5 23.63 -11.93 2.61
N SER A 6 23.73 -10.79 3.30
CA SER A 6 23.50 -10.73 4.73
C SER A 6 22.00 -10.99 4.94
N ASP A 7 21.71 -12.11 5.59
CA ASP A 7 20.39 -12.70 5.85
C ASP A 7 19.49 -11.87 6.80
N GLU A 8 19.78 -10.58 6.96
CA GLU A 8 18.93 -9.66 7.73
C GLU A 8 17.69 -9.28 6.90
N PRO A 9 16.48 -9.29 7.49
CA PRO A 9 15.29 -8.90 6.78
C PRO A 9 15.39 -7.43 6.38
N ALA A 10 15.55 -7.18 5.07
CA ALA A 10 15.49 -5.83 4.53
C ALA A 10 14.11 -5.25 4.82
N ARG A 11 14.06 -4.06 5.41
CA ARG A 11 12.83 -3.30 5.64
C ARG A 11 12.00 -3.22 4.36
N ALA A 12 10.74 -3.63 4.47
CA ALA A 12 9.79 -3.57 3.38
C ALA A 12 9.18 -2.17 3.29
N VAL A 13 8.86 -1.75 2.07
CA VAL A 13 8.16 -0.50 1.78
C VAL A 13 6.86 -0.85 1.07
N LEU A 14 5.74 -0.51 1.68
CA LEU A 14 4.41 -0.60 1.13
C LEU A 14 4.01 0.76 0.56
N PHE A 15 4.10 0.90 -0.76
CA PHE A 15 3.60 2.08 -1.46
C PHE A 15 2.09 1.97 -1.61
N VAL A 16 1.34 2.94 -1.12
CA VAL A 16 -0.13 2.98 -1.21
C VAL A 16 -0.53 4.05 -2.21
N CYS A 17 -1.36 3.70 -3.19
CA CYS A 17 -1.92 4.70 -4.09
C CYS A 17 -2.93 5.56 -3.33
N ASP A 18 -2.62 6.84 -3.09
CA ASP A 18 -3.49 7.70 -2.28
C ASP A 18 -4.67 8.31 -3.06
N SER A 19 -4.63 8.25 -4.40
CA SER A 19 -5.65 8.88 -5.26
C SER A 19 -6.57 7.90 -5.99
N CYS A 20 -6.46 6.59 -5.71
CA CYS A 20 -7.33 5.61 -6.36
C CYS A 20 -8.79 5.74 -5.94
N ARG A 21 -9.67 5.12 -6.73
CA ARG A 21 -11.12 5.18 -6.57
C ARG A 21 -11.56 4.58 -5.24
N PHE A 22 -12.74 5.02 -4.77
CA PHE A 22 -13.41 4.45 -3.59
C PHE A 22 -14.07 3.11 -3.93
N THR A 23 -14.78 3.05 -5.06
CA THR A 23 -15.33 1.81 -5.64
C THR A 23 -15.01 1.74 -7.14
N LYS A 24 -15.42 0.65 -7.81
CA LYS A 24 -15.22 0.51 -9.26
C LYS A 24 -15.92 1.62 -10.04
N ALA A 25 -17.06 2.09 -9.54
CA ALA A 25 -17.83 3.16 -10.14
C ALA A 25 -17.40 4.54 -9.60
N ASP A 26 -17.18 4.62 -8.29
CA ASP A 26 -17.11 5.89 -7.57
C ASP A 26 -15.68 6.28 -7.26
N ARG A 27 -15.31 7.51 -7.63
CA ARG A 27 -13.96 8.02 -7.36
C ARG A 27 -13.75 8.40 -5.90
N GLU A 28 -14.81 8.78 -5.18
CA GLU A 28 -14.80 9.32 -3.82
C GLU A 28 -15.94 8.70 -3.02
N ALA A 29 -15.75 8.60 -1.71
CA ALA A 29 -16.81 8.28 -0.77
C ALA A 29 -17.76 9.47 -0.59
N ALA A 30 -18.84 9.27 0.18
CA ALA A 30 -19.84 10.33 0.44
C ALA A 30 -19.25 11.57 1.14
N ASP A 31 -18.13 11.42 1.85
CA ASP A 31 -17.41 12.51 2.53
C ASP A 31 -16.32 13.16 1.66
N GLY A 32 -16.20 12.76 0.38
CA GLY A 32 -15.24 13.30 -0.58
C GLY A 32 -13.85 12.66 -0.54
N ARG A 33 -13.61 11.68 0.33
CA ARG A 33 -12.29 11.00 0.43
C ARG A 33 -12.10 9.98 -0.68
N ARG A 34 -10.86 9.82 -1.14
CA ARG A 34 -10.45 8.75 -2.07
C ARG A 34 -10.34 7.43 -1.31
N GLY A 35 -10.67 6.31 -1.96
CA GLY A 35 -10.47 4.98 -1.35
C GLY A 35 -9.01 4.74 -0.97
N GLY A 36 -8.09 5.19 -1.84
CA GLY A 36 -6.65 5.09 -1.58
C GLY A 36 -6.17 5.84 -0.35
N GLU A 37 -6.70 7.05 -0.14
CA GLU A 37 -6.43 7.86 1.05
C GLU A 37 -6.95 7.19 2.33
N MET A 38 -8.15 6.59 2.25
CA MET A 38 -8.74 5.83 3.36
C MET A 38 -7.90 4.61 3.73
N LEU A 39 -7.53 3.79 2.73
CA LEU A 39 -6.68 2.62 2.95
C LEU A 39 -5.30 3.02 3.50
N ALA A 40 -4.70 4.09 2.98
CA ALA A 40 -3.42 4.60 3.47
C ALA A 40 -3.48 4.96 4.96
N CYS A 41 -4.55 5.62 5.42
CA CYS A 41 -4.72 5.94 6.84
C CYS A 41 -4.75 4.68 7.73
N HIS A 42 -5.44 3.62 7.31
CA HIS A 42 -5.48 2.37 8.08
C HIS A 42 -4.12 1.68 8.12
N LEU A 43 -3.43 1.59 6.97
CA LEU A 43 -2.09 0.98 6.89
C LEU A 43 -1.05 1.75 7.71
N GLU A 44 -1.08 3.09 7.67
CA GLU A 44 -0.19 3.94 8.47
C GLU A 44 -0.41 3.74 9.97
N ALA A 45 -1.67 3.59 10.40
CA ALA A 45 -1.98 3.32 11.80
C ALA A 45 -1.47 1.94 12.25
N LEU A 46 -1.62 0.91 11.41
CA LEU A 46 -1.15 -0.45 11.72
C LEU A 46 0.39 -0.55 11.76
N ALA A 47 1.07 0.15 10.87
CA ALA A 47 2.53 0.09 10.74
C ALA A 47 3.27 1.10 11.63
N ALA A 48 2.58 1.91 12.43
CA ALA A 48 3.17 3.03 13.18
C ALA A 48 4.36 2.62 14.07
N ASP A 49 4.27 1.43 14.67
CA ASP A 49 5.29 0.88 15.58
C ASP A 49 6.04 -0.33 14.99
N ASP A 50 5.85 -0.64 13.69
CA ASP A 50 6.51 -1.77 13.04
C ASP A 50 7.87 -1.37 12.44
N PRO A 51 9.01 -1.86 12.97
CA PRO A 51 10.33 -1.51 12.45
C PRO A 51 10.63 -2.14 11.07
N LEU A 52 9.89 -3.16 10.66
CA LEU A 52 10.11 -3.92 9.43
C LEU A 52 9.32 -3.38 8.24
N ILE A 53 8.33 -2.51 8.46
CA ILE A 53 7.44 -1.99 7.42
C ILE A 53 7.53 -0.45 7.35
N GLU A 54 7.61 0.09 6.14
CA GLU A 54 7.32 1.49 5.83
C GLU A 54 6.03 1.57 5.05
N VAL A 55 5.10 2.42 5.47
CA VAL A 55 3.99 2.81 4.60
C VAL A 55 4.34 4.13 3.95
N ARG A 56 4.27 4.18 2.61
CA ARG A 56 4.51 5.40 1.83
C ARG A 56 3.35 5.65 0.90
N ARG A 57 2.74 6.83 1.01
CA ARG A 57 1.78 7.27 0.00
C ARG A 57 2.49 7.54 -1.33
N HIS A 58 1.85 7.17 -2.42
CA HIS A 58 2.20 7.57 -3.77
C HIS A 58 0.96 8.00 -4.53
N THR A 59 1.05 9.10 -5.29
CA THR A 59 -0.16 9.70 -5.84
C THR A 59 -0.87 8.83 -6.86
N CYS A 60 -0.16 8.10 -7.72
CA CYS A 60 -0.82 7.21 -8.68
C CYS A 60 0.07 6.02 -9.03
N LEU A 61 -0.43 4.81 -8.79
CA LEU A 61 0.19 3.55 -9.27
C LEU A 61 -0.42 3.07 -10.60
N MET A 62 -1.25 3.89 -11.25
CA MET A 62 -1.90 3.59 -12.55
C MET A 62 -2.76 2.32 -12.55
N GLY A 63 -3.27 1.88 -11.38
CA GLY A 63 -4.04 0.65 -11.21
C GLY A 63 -5.52 0.85 -10.87
N CYS A 64 -6.17 1.93 -11.32
CA CYS A 64 -7.54 2.28 -10.90
C CYS A 64 -8.60 1.19 -11.19
N ASP A 65 -8.36 0.31 -12.16
CA ASP A 65 -9.25 -0.83 -12.45
C ASP A 65 -9.25 -1.88 -11.32
N HIS A 66 -8.18 -1.89 -10.51
CA HIS A 66 -7.99 -2.75 -9.33
C HIS A 66 -7.79 -1.88 -8.07
N HIS A 67 -8.62 -0.86 -7.86
CA HIS A 67 -8.63 -0.08 -6.63
C HIS A 67 -9.13 -0.90 -5.43
N CYS A 68 -8.73 -0.60 -4.19
CA CYS A 68 -7.52 0.16 -3.85
C CYS A 68 -6.28 -0.69 -4.14
N ASN A 69 -5.13 -0.08 -4.45
CA ASN A 69 -3.92 -0.82 -4.79
C ASN A 69 -2.67 -0.31 -4.06
N VAL A 70 -1.72 -1.23 -3.90
CA VAL A 70 -0.46 -1.05 -3.21
C VAL A 70 0.68 -1.73 -3.98
N ALA A 71 1.91 -1.29 -3.76
CA ALA A 71 3.12 -1.96 -4.21
C ALA A 71 4.04 -2.28 -3.03
N LEU A 72 4.35 -3.56 -2.84
CA LEU A 72 5.28 -4.03 -1.81
C LEU A 72 6.67 -4.17 -2.42
N ALA A 73 7.65 -3.46 -1.87
CA ALA A 73 9.03 -3.48 -2.31
C ALA A 73 9.98 -3.78 -1.16
N ALA A 74 11.07 -4.50 -1.43
CA ALA A 74 12.17 -4.68 -0.49
C ALA A 74 13.49 -4.79 -1.27
N ARG A 75 14.60 -4.42 -0.64
CA ARG A 75 15.91 -4.46 -1.29
C ARG A 75 16.27 -5.89 -1.71
N GLY A 76 16.68 -6.05 -2.97
CA GLY A 76 17.07 -7.36 -3.51
C GLY A 76 15.91 -8.34 -3.68
N ARG A 77 14.66 -7.87 -3.63
CA ARG A 77 13.44 -8.69 -3.85
C ARG A 77 12.66 -8.14 -5.04
N PHE A 78 11.79 -8.97 -5.60
CA PHE A 78 10.78 -8.50 -6.56
C PHE A 78 9.78 -7.56 -5.88
N THR A 79 9.28 -6.60 -6.65
CA THR A 79 8.16 -5.75 -6.25
C THR A 79 6.86 -6.41 -6.66
N TYR A 80 5.91 -6.50 -5.73
CA TYR A 80 4.56 -7.01 -5.99
C TYR A 80 3.56 -5.87 -5.98
N VAL A 81 2.71 -5.79 -7.01
CA VAL A 81 1.59 -4.85 -7.06
C VAL A 81 0.31 -5.64 -6.83
N MET A 82 -0.48 -5.20 -5.86
CA MET A 82 -1.70 -5.86 -5.42
C MET A 82 -2.84 -4.84 -5.41
N GLY A 83 -4.06 -5.28 -5.66
CA GLY A 83 -5.20 -4.38 -5.65
C GLY A 83 -6.52 -5.10 -5.51
N SER A 84 -7.63 -4.36 -5.67
CA SER A 84 -8.99 -4.80 -5.33
C SER A 84 -9.25 -4.87 -3.82
N PHE A 85 -8.56 -4.02 -3.04
CA PHE A 85 -8.80 -3.87 -1.61
C PHE A 85 -9.97 -2.93 -1.34
N GLU A 86 -10.82 -3.30 -0.39
CA GLU A 86 -11.78 -2.36 0.21
C GLU A 86 -11.02 -1.29 1.01
N PRO A 87 -11.47 -0.04 1.02
CA PRO A 87 -10.82 1.06 1.73
C PRO A 87 -11.16 1.08 3.23
N ASP A 88 -11.06 -0.08 3.89
CA ASP A 88 -11.42 -0.26 5.30
C ASP A 88 -10.28 -0.88 6.13
N ALA A 89 -10.50 -0.96 7.45
CA ALA A 89 -9.52 -1.51 8.38
C ALA A 89 -9.32 -3.03 8.19
N GLY A 90 -10.37 -3.77 7.81
CA GLY A 90 -10.28 -5.22 7.65
C GLY A 90 -9.40 -5.60 6.47
N ALA A 91 -9.49 -4.87 5.35
CA ALA A 91 -8.61 -5.04 4.21
C ALA A 91 -7.17 -4.61 4.50
N ALA A 92 -6.95 -3.66 5.42
CA ALA A 92 -5.62 -3.23 5.82
C ALA A 92 -4.90 -4.26 6.72
N GLU A 93 -5.65 -5.05 7.50
CA GLU A 93 -5.12 -6.09 8.40
C GLU A 93 -4.84 -7.44 7.72
N ALA A 94 -5.43 -7.68 6.53
CA ALA A 94 -5.50 -8.99 5.87
C ALA A 94 -4.19 -9.49 5.24
#